data_AF-A0A6V8LB64-F1
#
_entry.id   AF-A0A6V8LB64-F1
#
_cell.length_a   1.000
_cell.length_b   1.000
_cell.length_c   1.000
_cell.angle_alpha   90.00
_cell.angle_beta   90.00
_cell.angle_gamma   90.00
#
_symmetry.space_group_name_H-M   'P 1'
#
loop_
_entity.id
_entity.type
_entity.pdbx_description
1 polymer ?
#
loop_
_entity_poly.entity_id
_entity_poly.type
_entity_poly.pdbx_seq_one_letter_code
_entity_poly.pdbx_strand_id
1 'polypeptide(L)'
;MHPEALSVLPAGDWRAIATSLDHGDYAGAVTALVGRNAAVMSARGGAAPWLDISNGRVRVQFRGDEAGSLLDADEVRQLWWYPYFIPSLRSILTTLQKGRP
;
A
#
# COMPACT_ATOMS: atom_id res chain seq x y z
N MET A 1 16.35 -26.25 0.94
CA MET A 1 16.72 -25.16 1.87
C MET A 1 17.81 -25.67 2.79
N HIS A 2 18.85 -24.89 3.09
CA HIS A 2 19.90 -25.34 4.03
C HIS A 2 19.33 -25.41 5.46
N PRO A 3 19.56 -26.51 6.22
CA PRO A 3 18.96 -26.70 7.55
C PRO A 3 19.33 -25.60 8.56
N GLU A 4 20.52 -25.02 8.45
CA GLU A 4 20.96 -23.89 9.29
C GLU A 4 20.15 -22.60 9.02
N ALA A 5 19.61 -22.43 7.82
CA ALA A 5 18.78 -21.27 7.48
C ALA A 5 17.40 -21.34 8.17
N LEU A 6 16.88 -22.53 8.43
CA LEU A 6 15.62 -22.73 9.15
C LEU A 6 15.74 -22.47 10.66
N SER A 7 16.91 -22.69 11.24
CA SER A 7 17.15 -22.46 12.68
C SER A 7 17.23 -20.98 13.05
N VAL A 8 17.61 -20.11 12.12
CA VAL A 8 17.71 -18.66 12.36
C VAL A 8 16.38 -17.92 12.14
N LEU A 9 15.43 -18.54 11.44
CA LEU A 9 14.12 -17.93 11.20
C LEU A 9 13.20 -18.11 12.41
N PRO A 10 12.48 -17.04 12.82
CA PRO A 10 11.41 -17.16 13.81
C PRO A 10 10.40 -18.23 13.36
N ALA A 11 9.87 -18.99 14.32
CA ALA A 11 8.82 -19.98 14.04
C ALA A 11 7.55 -19.31 13.46
N GLY A 12 6.71 -20.08 12.78
CA GLY A 12 5.49 -19.58 12.14
C GLY A 12 5.73 -19.05 10.73
N ASP A 13 5.18 -17.88 10.41
CA ASP A 13 5.06 -17.33 9.06
C ASP A 13 6.38 -17.31 8.27
N TRP A 14 7.50 -16.95 8.92
CA TRP A 14 8.79 -16.84 8.24
C TRP A 14 9.33 -18.19 7.74
N ARG A 15 9.09 -19.28 8.46
CA ARG A 15 9.45 -20.63 7.99
C ARG A 15 8.55 -21.08 6.85
N ALA A 16 7.26 -20.74 6.89
CA ALA A 16 6.33 -21.06 5.81
C ALA A 16 6.69 -20.32 4.51
N ILE A 17 6.99 -19.03 4.61
CA ILE A 17 7.48 -18.21 3.47
C ILE A 17 8.74 -18.82 2.89
N ALA A 18 9.74 -19.09 3.73
CA ALA A 18 11.04 -19.56 3.25
C ALA A 18 10.98 -20.98 2.65
N THR A 19 10.17 -21.87 3.23
CA THR A 19 9.89 -23.21 2.66
C THR A 19 9.23 -23.08 1.29
N SER A 20 8.23 -22.22 1.15
CA SER A 20 7.50 -22.04 -0.10
C SER A 20 8.43 -21.50 -1.21
N LEU A 21 9.28 -20.52 -0.88
CA LEU A 21 10.27 -19.98 -1.80
C LEU A 21 11.29 -21.03 -2.25
N ASP A 22 11.75 -21.88 -1.33
CA ASP A 22 12.72 -22.94 -1.63
C ASP A 22 12.16 -24.01 -2.58
N HIS A 23 10.86 -24.31 -2.47
CA HIS A 23 10.17 -25.27 -3.34
C HIS A 23 9.65 -24.65 -4.65
N GLY A 24 9.86 -23.34 -4.87
CA GLY A 24 9.29 -22.61 -6.01
C GLY A 24 7.77 -22.43 -5.93
N ASP A 25 7.16 -22.67 -4.77
CA ASP A 25 5.74 -22.40 -4.51
C ASP A 25 5.54 -20.89 -4.25
N TYR A 26 5.51 -20.12 -5.33
CA TYR A 26 5.31 -18.68 -5.24
C TYR A 26 3.90 -18.31 -4.78
N ALA A 27 2.89 -19.15 -5.04
CA ALA A 27 1.52 -18.89 -4.60
C ALA A 27 1.40 -19.02 -3.07
N GLY A 28 1.97 -20.08 -2.49
CA GLY A 28 2.09 -20.25 -1.05
C GLY A 28 2.92 -19.14 -0.41
N ALA A 29 4.04 -18.75 -1.03
CA ALA A 29 4.89 -17.67 -0.54
C ALA A 29 4.15 -16.33 -0.49
N VAL A 30 3.42 -15.96 -1.55
CA VAL A 30 2.62 -14.73 -1.61
C VAL A 30 1.54 -14.73 -0.54
N THR A 31 0.83 -15.86 -0.37
CA THR A 31 -0.22 -15.99 0.65
C THR A 31 0.33 -15.80 2.05
N ALA A 32 1.46 -16.44 2.36
CA ALA A 32 2.11 -16.32 3.66
C ALA A 32 2.65 -14.90 3.93
N LEU A 33 3.17 -14.21 2.90
CA LEU A 33 3.59 -12.81 3.00
C LEU A 33 2.42 -11.85 3.27
N VAL A 34 1.27 -12.06 2.64
CA VAL A 34 0.06 -11.26 2.90
C VAL A 34 -0.43 -11.46 4.34
N GLY A 35 -0.47 -12.71 4.82
CA GLY A 35 -0.81 -13.00 6.22
C GLY A 35 0.15 -12.32 7.21
N ARG A 36 1.46 -12.39 6.93
CA ARG A 36 2.47 -11.73 7.76
C ARG A 36 2.31 -10.21 7.78
N ASN A 37 1.99 -9.60 6.63
CA ASN A 37 1.70 -8.18 6.53
C ASN A 37 0.52 -7.78 7.43
N ALA A 38 -0.58 -8.54 7.40
CA ALA A 38 -1.73 -8.28 8.26
C ALA A 38 -1.39 -8.39 9.75
N ALA A 39 -0.62 -9.41 10.15
CA ALA A 39 -0.17 -9.58 11.53
C ALA A 39 0.70 -8.40 12.02
N VAL A 40 1.63 -7.91 11.17
CA VAL A 40 2.47 -6.75 11.50
C VAL A 40 1.65 -5.47 11.62
N MET A 41 0.68 -5.25 10.72
CA MET A 41 -0.18 -4.06 10.78
C MET A 41 -1.11 -4.07 12.00
N SER A 42 -1.67 -5.23 12.34
CA SER A 42 -2.45 -5.42 13.58
C SER A 42 -1.64 -5.09 14.83
N ALA A 43 -0.40 -5.59 14.92
CA ALA A 43 0.49 -5.31 16.04
C ALA A 43 0.91 -3.83 16.15
N ARG A 44 0.83 -3.06 15.05
CA ARG A 44 1.14 -1.60 15.01
C ARG A 44 -0.05 -0.72 15.41
N GLY A 45 -1.01 -1.24 16.18
CA GLY A 45 -2.15 -0.48 16.68
C GLY A 45 -3.41 -0.64 15.84
N GLY A 46 -3.61 -1.79 15.19
CA GLY A 46 -4.84 -2.09 14.45
C GLY A 46 -4.95 -1.42 13.09
N ALA A 47 -3.82 -1.00 12.50
CA ALA A 47 -3.81 -0.43 11.16
C ALA A 47 -4.28 -1.47 10.12
N ALA A 48 -4.92 -0.98 9.05
CA ALA A 48 -5.31 -1.84 7.94
C ALA A 48 -4.07 -2.46 7.25
N PRO A 49 -4.14 -3.73 6.83
CA PRO A 49 -3.07 -4.36 6.05
C PRO A 49 -2.81 -3.60 4.74
N TRP A 50 -1.54 -3.33 4.41
CA TRP A 50 -1.14 -2.78 3.11
C TRP A 50 -1.40 -3.71 1.92
N LEU A 51 -1.57 -5.01 2.19
CA LEU A 51 -1.78 -6.05 1.20
C LEU A 51 -2.90 -6.94 1.71
N ASP A 52 -3.84 -7.25 0.84
CA ASP A 52 -4.90 -8.22 1.07
C ASP A 52 -5.15 -9.06 -0.18
N ILE A 53 -5.70 -10.27 -0.03
CA ILE A 53 -6.11 -11.11 -1.15
C ILE A 53 -7.64 -11.06 -1.24
N SER A 54 -8.13 -10.45 -2.32
CA SER A 54 -9.57 -10.33 -2.59
C SER A 54 -9.86 -10.81 -4.01
N ASN A 55 -10.83 -11.70 -4.16
CA ASN A 55 -11.23 -12.29 -5.46
C ASN A 55 -10.05 -12.90 -6.24
N GLY A 56 -9.14 -13.58 -5.53
CA GLY A 56 -7.97 -14.22 -6.12
C GLY A 56 -6.91 -13.22 -6.65
N ARG A 57 -7.01 -11.94 -6.29
CA ARG A 57 -6.06 -10.90 -6.67
C ARG A 57 -5.44 -10.26 -5.43
N VAL A 58 -4.15 -9.94 -5.51
CA VAL A 58 -3.48 -9.13 -4.49
C VAL A 58 -3.90 -7.68 -4.65
N ARG A 59 -4.57 -7.14 -3.64
CA ARG A 59 -4.89 -5.72 -3.52
C ARG A 59 -3.83 -5.06 -2.67
N VAL A 60 -3.23 -3.99 -3.19
CA VAL A 60 -2.28 -3.13 -2.46
C VAL A 60 -3.02 -1.88 -2.00
N GLN A 61 -2.88 -1.51 -0.74
CA GLN A 61 -3.42 -0.29 -0.15
C GLN A 61 -2.26 0.65 0.17
N PHE A 62 -2.27 1.87 -0.37
CA PHE A 62 -1.32 2.90 0.00
C PHE A 62 -1.86 3.77 1.13
N ARG A 63 -0.95 4.31 1.95
CA ARG A 63 -1.30 5.32 2.95
C ARG A 63 -1.79 6.59 2.22
N GLY A 64 -3.10 6.85 2.28
CA GLY A 64 -3.77 7.90 1.49
C GLY A 64 -4.81 7.36 0.49
N ASP A 65 -4.85 6.05 0.23
CA ASP A 65 -5.96 5.37 -0.47
C ASP A 65 -7.19 5.17 0.43
N GLU A 66 -7.11 5.63 1.69
CA GLU A 66 -8.26 6.19 2.41
C GLU A 66 -8.72 7.46 1.68
N ALA A 67 -8.99 7.35 0.37
CA ALA A 67 -9.91 8.23 -0.30
C ALA A 67 -11.26 7.94 0.34
N GLY A 68 -11.52 8.62 1.47
CA GLY A 68 -12.86 9.09 1.73
C GLY A 68 -13.41 9.60 0.40
N SER A 69 -14.65 9.22 0.09
CA SER A 69 -15.36 9.63 -1.11
C SER A 69 -14.94 11.03 -1.54
N LEU A 70 -14.70 11.23 -2.84
CA LEU A 70 -14.45 12.57 -3.40
C LEU A 70 -15.43 13.54 -2.73
N LEU A 71 -14.86 14.54 -2.04
CA LEU A 71 -15.63 15.55 -1.34
C LEU A 71 -16.61 16.19 -2.31
N ASP A 72 -17.81 16.50 -1.85
CA ASP A 72 -18.77 17.23 -2.67
C ASP A 72 -18.19 18.63 -2.99
N ALA A 73 -18.64 19.21 -4.09
CA ALA A 73 -18.16 20.50 -4.59
C ALA A 73 -18.22 21.59 -3.51
N ASP A 74 -19.21 21.54 -2.62
CA ASP A 74 -19.36 22.49 -1.52
C ASP A 74 -18.35 22.27 -0.38
N GLU A 75 -17.94 21.03 -0.11
CA GLU A 75 -16.90 20.70 0.87
C GLU A 75 -15.51 21.10 0.36
N VAL A 76 -15.24 20.89 -0.94
CA VAL A 76 -13.98 21.29 -1.58
C VAL A 76 -13.75 22.80 -1.45
N ARG A 77 -14.80 23.62 -1.58
CA ARG A 77 -14.69 25.09 -1.45
C ARG A 77 -14.26 25.53 -0.05
N GLN A 78 -14.57 24.76 0.99
CA GLN A 78 -14.21 25.10 2.37
C GLN A 78 -12.74 24.80 2.70
N LEU A 79 -12.11 23.88 1.95
CA LEU A 79 -10.69 23.55 2.12
C LEU A 79 -9.74 24.60 1.55
N TRP A 80 -10.26 25.62 0.84
CA TRP A 80 -9.49 26.72 0.26
C TRP A 80 -9.10 27.80 1.30
N TRP A 81 -8.98 27.44 2.57
CA TRP A 81 -8.60 28.39 3.63
C TRP A 81 -7.19 28.93 3.50
N TYR A 82 -6.33 28.21 2.80
CA TYR A 82 -4.96 28.65 2.60
C TYR A 82 -4.63 28.80 1.11
N PRO A 83 -4.84 29.99 0.53
CA PRO A 83 -4.71 30.23 -0.91
C PRO A 83 -3.26 30.22 -1.42
N TYR A 84 -2.27 29.79 -0.61
CA TYR A 84 -0.86 29.86 -0.98
C TYR A 84 -0.49 28.94 -2.15
N PHE A 85 -1.29 27.92 -2.46
CA PHE A 85 -1.09 27.08 -3.64
C PHE A 85 -1.73 27.63 -4.92
N ILE A 86 -2.64 28.61 -4.82
CA ILE A 86 -3.33 29.19 -5.99
C ILE A 86 -2.34 29.84 -6.96
N PRO A 87 -1.32 30.61 -6.52
CA PRO A 87 -0.28 31.13 -7.41
C PRO A 87 0.48 30.01 -8.15
N SER A 88 0.83 28.93 -7.46
CA SER A 88 1.55 27.79 -8.04
C SER A 88 0.69 27.06 -9.08
N LEU A 89 -0.59 26.81 -8.78
CA LEU A 89 -1.54 26.20 -9.71
C LEU A 89 -1.78 27.06 -10.96
N ARG A 90 -1.88 28.38 -10.80
CA ARG A 90 -1.96 29.32 -11.93
C ARG A 90 -0.71 29.25 -12.81
N SER A 91 0.47 29.15 -12.22
CA SER A 91 1.74 29.04 -12.95
C SER A 91 1.81 27.75 -13.79
N ILE A 92 1.41 26.63 -13.21
CA ILE A 92 1.32 25.33 -13.91
C ILE A 92 0.34 25.39 -15.08
N LEU A 93 -0.88 25.89 -14.86
CA LEU A 93 -1.89 26.02 -15.91
C LEU A 93 -1.42 26.92 -17.06
N THR A 94 -0.77 28.04 -16.74
CA THR A 94 -0.21 28.95 -17.76
C THR A 94 0.88 28.26 -18.57
N THR A 95 1.71 27.43 -17.94
CA THR A 95 2.77 26.66 -18.59
C THR A 95 2.19 25.60 -19.53
N LEU A 96 1.16 24.89 -19.08
CA LEU A 96 0.47 23.87 -19.89
C LEU A 96 -0.27 24.49 -21.08
N GLN A 97 -0.85 25.69 -20.93
CA GLN A 97 -1.49 26.40 -22.04
C GLN A 97 -0.49 26.88 -23.10
N LYS A 98 0.72 27.28 -22.68
CA LYS A 98 1.80 27.71 -23.59
C LYS A 98 2.50 26.53 -24.29
N GLY A 99 2.42 25.33 -23.72
CA GLY A 99 3.02 24.11 -24.25
C GLY A 99 2.10 23.23 -25.09
N ARG A 100 0.93 23.74 -25.51
CA ARG A 100 0.06 23.02 -26.45
C ARG A 100 0.56 23.28 -27.88
N PRO A 101 0.79 22.25 -28.72
CA PRO A 101 1.04 22.47 -30.14
C PRO A 101 -0.15 23.15 -30.82
#